data_AF-A0AAN5SG67-F1
#
_entry.id   AF-A0AAN5SG67-F1
#
_cell.length_a   1.000
_cell.length_b   1.000
_cell.length_c   1.000
_cell.angle_alpha   90.00
_cell.angle_beta   90.00
_cell.angle_gamma   90.00
#
_symmetry.space_group_name_H-M   'P 1'
#
loop_
_entity.id
_entity.type
_entity.pdbx_description
1 polymer ?
#
loop_
_entity_poly.entity_id
_entity_poly.type
_entity_poly.pdbx_seq_one_letter_code
_entity_poly.pdbx_strand_id
1 'polypeptide(L)'
;MKREKKQYVMTENALEYIDKFKRKNNCRSNSEALDLIIREHQKNLNLSIEDQVNLMAEIISEKTVSAMYKIAKGVNKNDRNIQILIELINGLFINENQMDIMSTEERMHEAYQTAQKTVNDRIEKQALKKHYRTYE
;
A
#
# COMPACT_ATOMS: atom_id res chain seq x y z
N MET A 1 40.06 -13.74 12.64
CA MET A 1 40.31 -12.49 13.39
C MET A 1 40.97 -12.84 14.70
N LYS A 2 42.00 -12.09 15.10
CA LYS A 2 42.64 -12.25 16.41
C LYS A 2 41.64 -11.78 17.48
N ARG A 3 41.37 -12.61 18.48
CA ARG A 3 40.45 -12.29 19.58
C ARG A 3 41.26 -11.87 20.80
N GLU A 4 40.89 -10.75 21.41
CA GLU A 4 41.49 -10.27 22.64
C GLU A 4 40.47 -10.30 23.78
N LYS A 5 40.87 -10.84 24.93
CA LYS A 5 40.02 -10.86 26.12
C LYS A 5 40.20 -9.54 26.86
N LYS A 6 39.10 -8.84 27.10
CA LYS A 6 39.02 -7.61 27.89
C LYS A 6 37.92 -7.75 28.93
N GLN A 7 38.09 -7.08 30.07
CA GLN A 7 37.12 -7.07 31.16
C GLN A 7 36.55 -5.66 31.26
N TYR A 8 35.22 -5.55 31.16
CA TYR A 8 34.50 -4.28 31.21
C TYR A 8 33.41 -4.37 32.27
N VAL A 9 33.15 -3.25 32.94
CA VAL A 9 32.00 -3.09 33.82
C VAL A 9 30.87 -2.49 32.98
N MET A 10 29.68 -3.09 33.05
CA MET A 10 28.51 -2.66 32.30
C MET A 10 27.29 -2.58 33.22
N THR A 11 26.32 -1.76 32.84
CA THR A 11 25.04 -1.68 33.53
C THR A 11 24.22 -2.95 33.31
N GLU A 12 23.31 -3.25 34.24
CA GLU A 12 22.40 -4.39 34.13
C GLU A 12 21.57 -4.35 32.84
N ASN A 13 21.06 -3.16 32.48
CA ASN A 13 20.32 -2.94 31.25
C ASN A 13 21.13 -3.28 29.99
N ALA A 14 22.43 -2.98 29.98
CA ALA A 14 23.29 -3.30 28.83
C ALA A 14 23.53 -4.81 28.70
N LEU A 15 23.71 -5.50 29.84
CA LEU A 15 23.83 -6.96 29.87
C LEU A 15 22.55 -7.64 29.41
N GLU A 16 21.39 -7.15 29.87
CA GLU A 16 20.08 -7.66 29.46
C GLU A 16 19.83 -7.44 27.97
N TYR A 17 20.21 -6.28 27.44
CA TYR A 17 20.12 -5.99 26.01
C TYR A 17 20.96 -6.97 25.17
N ILE A 18 22.21 -7.23 25.56
CA ILE A 18 23.09 -8.17 24.85
C ILE A 18 22.49 -9.58 24.87
N ASP A 19 21.90 -10.02 25.99
CA ASP A 19 21.31 -11.35 26.09
C ASP A 19 20.02 -11.48 25.25
N LYS A 20 19.16 -10.45 25.25
CA LYS A 20 18.00 -10.38 24.36
C LYS A 20 18.40 -10.41 22.89
N PHE A 21 19.42 -9.62 22.51
CA PHE A 21 19.93 -9.57 21.14
C PHE A 21 20.51 -10.92 20.71
N LYS A 22 21.28 -11.58 21.57
CA LYS A 22 21.83 -12.92 21.34
C LYS A 22 20.73 -13.93 21.02
N ARG A 23 19.67 -13.97 21.84
CA ARG A 23 18.53 -14.90 21.65
C ARG A 23 17.80 -14.62 20.34
N LYS A 24 17.55 -13.35 20.04
CA LYS A 24 16.86 -12.93 18.81
C LYS A 24 17.63 -13.32 17.55
N ASN A 25 18.96 -13.19 17.57
CA ASN A 25 19.84 -13.41 16.42
C ASN A 25 20.58 -14.75 16.43
N ASN A 26 20.19 -15.69 17.31
CA ASN A 26 20.78 -17.02 17.45
C ASN A 26 22.33 -17.03 17.57
N CYS A 27 22.90 -16.07 18.31
CA CYS A 27 24.35 -16.02 18.51
C CYS A 27 24.81 -17.07 19.54
N ARG A 28 25.99 -17.64 19.34
CA ARG A 28 26.55 -18.71 20.19
C ARG A 28 27.04 -18.17 21.54
N SER A 29 27.40 -16.89 21.61
CA SER A 29 27.93 -16.27 22.83
C SER A 29 27.59 -14.78 22.91
N ASN A 30 27.68 -14.21 24.12
CA ASN A 30 27.48 -12.77 24.31
C ASN A 30 28.60 -11.97 23.62
N SER A 31 29.80 -12.53 23.47
CA SER A 31 30.88 -11.94 22.69
C SER A 31 30.56 -11.84 21.21
N GLU A 32 29.94 -12.87 20.63
CA GLU A 32 29.50 -12.85 19.23
C GLU A 32 28.34 -11.87 19.02
N ALA A 33 27.40 -11.80 19.97
CA ALA A 33 26.34 -10.78 19.96
C ALA A 33 26.92 -9.37 20.02
N LEU A 34 27.91 -9.12 20.89
CA LEU A 34 28.63 -7.84 20.98
C LEU A 34 29.37 -7.49 19.68
N ASP A 35 30.09 -8.44 19.07
CA ASP A 35 30.76 -8.23 17.79
C ASP A 35 29.77 -7.82 16.70
N LEU A 36 28.58 -8.42 16.67
CA LEU A 36 27.51 -8.07 15.73
C LEU A 36 26.93 -6.68 16.01
N ILE A 37 26.65 -6.35 17.26
CA ILE A 37 26.16 -5.01 17.65
C ILE A 37 27.16 -3.93 17.23
N ILE A 38 28.45 -4.15 17.47
CA ILE A 38 29.50 -3.19 17.09
C ILE A 38 29.57 -3.05 15.56
N ARG A 39 29.49 -4.15 14.81
CA ARG A 39 29.47 -4.11 13.34
C ARG A 39 28.23 -3.39 12.80
N GLU A 40 27.05 -3.64 13.36
CA GLU A 40 25.83 -2.94 13.00
C GLU A 40 25.96 -1.45 13.31
N HIS A 41 26.48 -1.09 14.49
CA HIS A 41 26.71 0.30 14.87
C HIS A 41 27.69 1.01 13.92
N GLN A 42 28.80 0.37 13.58
CA GLN A 42 29.77 0.89 12.59
C GLN A 42 29.16 1.04 11.20
N LYS A 43 28.32 0.08 10.78
CA LYS A 43 27.63 0.15 9.49
C LYS A 43 26.57 1.27 9.47
N ASN A 44 25.86 1.46 10.58
CA ASN A 44 24.85 2.50 10.74
C ASN A 44 25.45 3.91 10.89
N LEU A 45 26.68 4.02 11.43
CA LEU A 45 27.46 5.26 11.46
C LEU A 45 27.97 5.69 10.07
N ASN A 46 28.17 4.72 9.16
CA ASN A 46 28.70 4.95 7.81
C ASN A 46 27.63 5.28 6.75
N LEU A 47 26.34 5.19 7.10
CA LEU A 47 25.24 5.67 6.27
C LEU A 47 24.80 7.02 6.83
N SER A 48 24.97 8.10 6.06
CA SER A 48 24.42 9.39 6.45
C SER A 48 22.91 9.22 6.71
N ILE A 49 22.36 9.96 7.69
CA ILE A 49 20.91 10.01 7.91
C ILE A 49 20.19 10.33 6.58
N GLU A 50 20.83 11.16 5.75
CA GLU A 50 20.37 11.51 4.41
C GLU A 50 20.30 10.32 3.45
N ASP A 51 21.29 9.41 3.48
CA ASP A 51 21.29 8.18 2.67
C ASP A 51 20.19 7.21 3.12
N GLN A 52 19.93 7.14 4.42
CA GLN A 52 18.85 6.32 4.99
C GLN A 52 17.47 6.86 4.58
N VAL A 53 17.31 8.19 4.61
CA VAL A 53 16.07 8.86 4.16
C VAL A 53 15.86 8.65 2.67
N ASN A 54 16.91 8.77 1.85
CA ASN A 54 16.82 8.54 0.40
C ASN A 54 16.44 7.09 0.09
N LEU A 55 17.05 6.12 0.77
CA LEU A 55 16.71 4.71 0.60
C LEU A 55 15.25 4.42 1.02
N MET A 56 14.79 5.01 2.12
CA MET A 56 13.39 4.89 2.53
C MET A 56 12.45 5.52 1.50
N ALA A 57 12.77 6.70 0.98
CA ALA A 57 11.99 7.38 -0.03
C ALA A 57 11.89 6.57 -1.33
N GLU A 58 12.98 5.93 -1.76
CA GLU A 58 13.03 5.08 -2.94
C GLU A 58 12.14 3.83 -2.76
N ILE A 59 12.26 3.13 -1.64
CA ILE A 59 11.44 1.96 -1.33
C ILE A 59 9.95 2.31 -1.24
N ILE A 60 9.62 3.45 -0.63
CA ILE A 60 8.24 3.94 -0.56
C ILE A 60 7.74 4.27 -1.97
N SER A 61 8.53 5.01 -2.75
CA SER A 61 8.21 5.42 -4.11
C SER A 61 7.90 4.22 -4.99
N GLU A 62 8.78 3.22 -5.07
CA GLU A 62 8.55 2.01 -5.87
C GLU A 62 7.25 1.31 -5.51
N LYS A 63 6.99 1.13 -4.20
CA LYS A 63 5.76 0.48 -3.73
C LYS A 63 4.53 1.30 -4.10
N THR A 64 4.55 2.61 -3.90
CA THR A 64 3.43 3.50 -4.26
C THR A 64 3.19 3.57 -5.76
N VAL A 65 4.23 3.74 -6.57
CA VAL A 65 4.12 3.82 -8.03
C VAL A 65 3.55 2.52 -8.59
N SER A 66 4.00 1.36 -8.11
CA SER A 66 3.46 0.07 -8.55
C SER A 66 1.97 -0.09 -8.24
N ALA A 67 1.52 0.38 -7.07
CA ALA A 67 0.12 0.34 -6.68
C ALA A 67 -0.72 1.30 -7.52
N MET A 68 -0.23 2.53 -7.73
CA MET A 68 -0.88 3.52 -8.60
C MET A 68 -1.00 3.01 -10.03
N TYR A 69 0.02 2.34 -10.56
CA TYR A 69 -0.02 1.77 -11.91
C TYR A 69 -1.11 0.69 -12.06
N LYS A 70 -1.28 -0.17 -11.04
CA LYS A 70 -2.38 -1.15 -11.02
C LYS A 70 -3.75 -0.49 -11.02
N ILE A 71 -3.91 0.59 -10.23
CA ILE A 71 -5.14 1.38 -10.20
C ILE A 71 -5.41 1.99 -11.57
N ALA A 72 -4.41 2.69 -12.15
CA ALA A 72 -4.52 3.30 -13.47
C ALA A 72 -4.91 2.29 -14.55
N LYS A 73 -4.32 1.08 -14.54
CA LYS A 73 -4.69 0.01 -15.46
C LYS A 73 -6.16 -0.44 -15.29
N GLY A 74 -6.64 -0.49 -14.05
CA GLY A 74 -8.03 -0.79 -13.73
C GLY A 74 -8.99 0.28 -14.26
N VAL A 75 -8.66 1.56 -14.05
CA VAL A 75 -9.41 2.71 -14.58
C VAL A 75 -9.46 2.68 -16.11
N ASN A 76 -8.32 2.53 -16.77
CA ASN A 76 -8.24 2.48 -18.24
C ASN A 76 -9.10 1.35 -18.85
N LYS A 77 -9.24 0.21 -18.17
CA LYS A 77 -10.12 -0.88 -18.60
C LYS A 77 -11.59 -0.48 -18.46
N ASN A 78 -11.96 0.17 -17.36
CA ASN A 78 -13.32 0.65 -17.13
C ASN A 78 -13.70 1.71 -18.17
N ASP A 79 -12.82 2.68 -18.44
CA ASP A 79 -13.05 3.74 -19.43
C ASP A 79 -13.27 3.17 -20.82
N ARG A 80 -12.48 2.16 -21.21
CA ARG A 80 -12.68 1.45 -22.49
C ARG A 80 -14.05 0.78 -22.57
N ASN A 81 -14.48 0.13 -21.48
CA ASN A 81 -15.80 -0.51 -21.44
C ASN A 81 -16.92 0.52 -21.50
N ILE A 82 -16.77 1.67 -20.84
CA ILE A 82 -17.72 2.79 -20.91
C ILE A 82 -17.79 3.33 -22.34
N GLN A 83 -16.64 3.52 -23.01
CA GLN A 83 -16.62 3.94 -24.41
C GLN A 83 -17.37 2.94 -25.30
N ILE A 84 -17.12 1.64 -25.17
CA ILE A 84 -17.84 0.61 -25.94
C ILE A 84 -19.36 0.72 -25.69
N LEU A 85 -19.79 0.94 -24.44
CA LEU A 85 -21.19 1.14 -24.10
C LEU A 85 -21.79 2.39 -24.77
N ILE A 86 -21.05 3.50 -24.80
CA ILE A 86 -21.46 4.72 -25.51
C ILE A 86 -21.64 4.44 -27.01
N GLU A 87 -20.71 3.74 -27.65
CA GLU A 87 -20.82 3.37 -29.07
C GLU A 87 -22.03 2.47 -29.35
N LEU A 88 -22.30 1.48 -28.47
CA LEU A 88 -23.45 0.59 -28.60
C LEU A 88 -24.78 1.36 -28.46
N ILE A 89 -24.87 2.28 -27.50
CA ILE A 89 -26.06 3.13 -27.31
C ILE A 89 -26.23 4.07 -28.50
N ASN A 90 -25.15 4.66 -29.01
CA ASN A 90 -25.19 5.51 -30.20
C ASN A 90 -25.72 4.75 -31.43
N GLY A 91 -25.23 3.52 -31.64
CA GLY A 91 -25.73 2.64 -32.71
C GLY A 91 -27.23 2.32 -32.57
N LEU A 92 -27.70 2.13 -31.33
CA LEU A 92 -29.13 1.93 -31.06
C LEU A 92 -29.95 3.18 -31.39
N PHE A 93 -29.51 4.37 -30.99
CA PHE A 93 -30.20 5.63 -31.31
C PHE A 93 -30.26 5.91 -32.81
N ILE A 94 -29.17 5.66 -33.54
CA ILE A 94 -29.16 5.76 -35.01
C ILE A 94 -30.18 4.79 -35.62
N ASN A 95 -30.21 3.54 -35.16
CA ASN A 95 -31.13 2.53 -35.66
C ASN A 95 -32.61 2.88 -35.38
N GLU A 96 -32.89 3.52 -34.25
CA GLU A 96 -34.23 3.98 -33.88
C GLU A 96 -34.61 5.35 -34.50
N ASN A 97 -33.72 5.97 -35.29
CA ASN A 97 -33.84 7.34 -35.79
C ASN A 97 -34.08 8.38 -34.68
N GLN A 98 -33.52 8.13 -33.49
CA GLN A 98 -33.60 9.04 -32.37
C GLN A 98 -32.66 10.23 -32.64
N MET A 99 -33.23 11.43 -32.81
CA MET A 99 -32.44 12.63 -33.12
C MET A 99 -31.80 13.27 -31.89
N ASP A 100 -32.45 13.18 -30.72
CA ASP A 100 -31.98 13.79 -29.48
C ASP A 100 -32.47 13.02 -28.25
N ILE A 101 -31.84 13.24 -27.10
CA ILE A 101 -32.19 12.60 -25.82
C ILE A 101 -32.97 13.56 -24.91
N MET A 102 -33.94 13.04 -24.16
CA MET A 102 -34.56 13.79 -23.07
C MET A 102 -33.60 13.82 -21.88
N SER A 103 -33.22 15.01 -21.44
CA SER A 103 -32.25 15.17 -20.35
C SER A 103 -32.87 14.81 -18.99
N THR A 104 -32.02 14.46 -18.04
CA THR A 104 -32.45 14.20 -16.65
C THR A 104 -32.89 15.47 -15.93
N GLU A 105 -32.50 16.65 -16.41
CA GLU A 105 -32.96 17.94 -15.90
C GLU A 105 -34.41 18.22 -16.33
N GLU A 106 -34.76 17.84 -17.56
CA GLU A 106 -36.13 17.97 -18.06
C GLU A 106 -37.04 16.90 -17.47
N ARG A 107 -36.64 15.62 -17.51
CA ARG A 107 -37.41 14.53 -16.94
C ARG A 107 -36.57 13.30 -16.65
N MET A 108 -36.29 13.07 -15.38
CA MET A 108 -35.61 11.87 -14.93
C MET A 108 -36.58 10.66 -14.79
N HIS A 109 -36.32 9.59 -15.53
CA HIS A 109 -37.13 8.37 -15.50
C HIS A 109 -37.00 7.61 -14.16
N GLU A 110 -38.09 7.04 -13.62
CA GLU A 110 -38.12 6.33 -12.33
C GLU A 110 -37.16 5.12 -12.28
N ALA A 111 -37.04 4.41 -13.40
CA ALA A 111 -36.07 3.31 -13.53
C ALA A 111 -34.62 3.77 -13.33
N TYR A 112 -34.25 4.95 -13.84
CA TYR A 112 -32.92 5.51 -13.63
C TYR A 112 -32.68 5.87 -12.16
N GLN A 113 -33.67 6.47 -11.50
CA GLN A 113 -33.63 6.76 -10.06
C GLN A 113 -33.42 5.49 -9.23
N THR A 114 -34.16 4.43 -9.56
CA THR A 114 -34.06 3.13 -8.88
C THR A 114 -32.69 2.51 -9.07
N ALA A 115 -32.15 2.58 -10.29
CA ALA A 115 -30.81 2.08 -10.60
C ALA A 115 -29.74 2.85 -9.82
N GLN A 116 -29.81 4.19 -9.82
CA GLN A 116 -28.87 5.05 -9.11
C GLN A 116 -28.85 4.73 -7.61
N LYS A 117 -30.03 4.66 -6.97
CA LYS A 117 -30.15 4.29 -5.57
C LYS A 117 -29.54 2.90 -5.29
N THR A 118 -29.89 1.92 -6.11
CA THR A 118 -29.41 0.53 -5.93
C THR A 118 -27.89 0.41 -6.07
N VAL A 119 -27.29 1.17 -6.98
CA VAL A 119 -25.83 1.18 -7.17
C VAL A 119 -25.15 1.88 -6.01
N ASN A 120 -25.65 3.04 -5.58
CA ASN A 120 -25.11 3.78 -4.44
C ASN A 120 -25.14 2.95 -3.15
N ASP A 121 -26.29 2.36 -2.81
CA ASP A 121 -26.44 1.49 -1.65
C ASP A 121 -25.46 0.30 -1.68
N ARG A 122 -25.17 -0.22 -2.88
CA ARG A 122 -24.22 -1.33 -3.06
C ARG A 122 -22.79 -0.89 -2.81
N ILE A 123 -22.40 0.28 -3.31
CA ILE A 123 -21.07 0.86 -3.10
C ILE A 123 -20.85 1.12 -1.61
N GLU A 124 -21.82 1.73 -0.94
CA GLU A 124 -21.75 1.99 0.51
C GLU A 124 -21.61 0.70 1.31
N LYS A 125 -22.43 -0.32 1.02
CA LYS A 125 -22.33 -1.63 1.68
C LYS A 125 -20.97 -2.30 1.46
N GLN A 126 -20.38 -2.17 0.27
CA GLN A 126 -19.04 -2.70 0.00
C GLN A 126 -17.95 -1.93 0.75
N ALA A 127 -18.06 -0.60 0.84
CA ALA A 127 -17.15 0.23 1.61
C ALA A 127 -17.17 -0.14 3.10
N LEU A 128 -18.36 -0.30 3.68
CA LEU A 128 -18.55 -0.75 5.07
C LEU A 128 -17.95 -2.13 5.31
N LYS A 129 -18.22 -3.12 4.45
CA LYS A 129 -17.63 -4.48 4.59
C LYS A 129 -16.11 -4.46 4.58
N LYS A 130 -15.51 -3.59 3.76
CA LYS A 130 -14.06 -3.43 3.70
C LYS A 130 -13.51 -2.79 4.98
N HIS A 131 -14.24 -1.82 5.54
CA HIS A 131 -13.89 -1.16 6.80
C HIS A 131 -13.95 -2.15 7.98
N TYR A 132 -14.97 -3.01 8.09
CA TYR A 132 -15.02 -3.98 9.21
C TYR A 132 -13.93 -5.06 9.12
N ARG A 133 -13.55 -5.51 7.91
CA ARG A 133 -12.47 -6.48 7.71
C ARG A 133 -11.06 -6.00 8.09
N THR A 134 -10.85 -4.69 8.26
CA THR A 134 -9.56 -4.14 8.68
C THR A 134 -9.38 -4.06 10.20
N TYR A 135 -10.41 -4.38 11.00
CA TYR A 135 -10.38 -4.36 12.47
C TYR A 135 -10.58 -5.74 13.12
N GLU A 136 -10.60 -6.82 12.32
CA GLU A 136 -10.49 -8.22 12.76
C GLU A 136 -9.08 -8.74 12.44
#